data_AF-A0A4R9BF71-F1
#
_entry.id   AF-A0A4R9BF71-F1
#
_cell.length_a   1.000
_cell.length_b   1.000
_cell.length_c   1.000
_cell.angle_alpha   90.00
_cell.angle_beta   90.00
_cell.angle_gamma   90.00
#
_symmetry.space_group_name_H-M   'P 1'
#
loop_
_entity.id
_entity.type
_entity.pdbx_description
1 polymer ?
#
loop_
_entity_poly.entity_id
_entity_poly.type
_entity_poly.pdbx_seq_one_letter_code
_entity_poly.pdbx_strand_id
1 'polypeptide(L)'
;MNETGTHGNGLGERYVRFINRLDRGLVRAMGPAPLGPYDQVEKRVGEAVCPVCGRPMFEHTIDHSTSNAILNCPAGHKPEPPAGPVNEFGMPKPQG
;
A
#
# COMPACT_ATOMS: atom_id res chain seq x y z
N MET A 1 -17.77 -20.38 -21.61
CA MET A 1 -16.98 -19.83 -22.72
C MET A 1 -16.95 -18.32 -22.53
N ASN A 2 -15.80 -17.72 -22.28
CA ASN A 2 -15.73 -16.28 -21.97
C ASN A 2 -14.83 -15.61 -23.01
N GLU A 3 -15.48 -14.99 -24.00
CA GLU A 3 -14.87 -14.29 -25.12
C GLU A 3 -14.55 -12.86 -24.70
N THR A 4 -13.29 -12.57 -24.36
CA THR A 4 -12.81 -11.18 -24.32
C THR A 4 -12.52 -10.73 -25.73
N GLY A 5 -13.51 -10.10 -26.36
CA GLY A 5 -13.35 -9.41 -27.63
C GLY A 5 -12.46 -8.18 -27.46
N THR A 6 -11.24 -8.23 -27.99
CA THR A 6 -10.41 -7.05 -28.24
C THR A 6 -10.16 -6.94 -29.74
N HIS A 7 -11.10 -6.34 -30.46
CA HIS A 7 -10.88 -5.81 -31.79
C HIS A 7 -10.28 -4.40 -31.68
N GLY A 8 -8.95 -4.33 -31.69
CA GLY A 8 -8.17 -3.09 -31.81
C GLY A 8 -7.04 -3.30 -32.82
N ASN A 9 -7.30 -2.92 -34.07
CA ASN A 9 -6.59 -3.36 -35.26
C ASN A 9 -5.16 -2.77 -35.42
N GLY A 10 -4.16 -3.65 -35.58
CA GLY A 10 -2.86 -3.38 -36.23
C GLY A 10 -1.79 -2.59 -35.46
N LEU A 11 -2.14 -1.53 -34.73
CA LEU A 11 -1.16 -0.67 -34.05
C LEU A 11 -0.67 -1.28 -32.72
N GLY A 12 -1.56 -1.92 -31.97
CA GLY A 12 -1.20 -2.62 -30.72
C GLY A 12 -0.23 -3.78 -30.97
N GLU A 13 -0.46 -4.58 -32.01
CA GLU A 13 0.47 -5.67 -32.36
C GLU A 13 1.85 -5.16 -32.77
N ARG A 14 1.93 -4.06 -33.53
CA ARG A 14 3.20 -3.46 -33.94
C ARG A 14 3.95 -2.87 -32.74
N TYR A 15 3.24 -2.21 -31.83
CA TYR A 15 3.79 -1.70 -30.57
C TYR A 15 4.34 -2.82 -29.70
N VAL A 16 3.58 -3.90 -29.49
CA VAL A 16 4.02 -5.07 -28.71
C VAL A 16 5.25 -5.73 -29.35
N ARG A 17 5.31 -5.88 -30.68
CA ARG A 17 6.51 -6.40 -31.37
C ARG A 17 7.72 -5.49 -31.20
N PHE A 18 7.53 -4.17 -31.24
CA PHE A 18 8.60 -3.21 -31.03
C PHE A 18 9.18 -3.29 -29.62
N ILE A 19 8.31 -3.28 -28.58
CA ILE A 19 8.73 -3.43 -27.19
C ILE A 19 9.46 -4.76 -26.96
N ASN A 20 8.96 -5.87 -27.51
CA ASN A 20 9.66 -7.16 -27.44
C ASN A 20 11.04 -7.16 -28.13
N ARG A 21 11.20 -6.42 -29.22
CA ARG A 21 12.51 -6.29 -29.90
C ARG A 21 13.50 -5.51 -29.05
N LEU A 22 13.04 -4.43 -28.41
CA LEU A 22 13.86 -3.65 -27.49
C LEU A 22 14.25 -4.48 -26.27
N ASP A 23 13.29 -5.16 -25.65
CA ASP A 23 13.50 -6.01 -24.48
C ASP A 23 14.55 -7.09 -24.75
N ARG A 24 14.45 -7.82 -25.86
CA ARG A 24 15.48 -8.81 -26.27
C ARG A 24 16.87 -8.22 -26.47
N GLY A 25 16.96 -6.98 -26.95
CA GLY A 25 18.24 -6.28 -27.11
C GLY A 25 18.82 -5.85 -25.76
N LEU A 26 17.98 -5.30 -24.89
CA LEU A 26 18.36 -4.81 -23.57
C LEU A 26 18.76 -5.95 -22.63
N VAL A 27 17.99 -7.04 -22.57
CA VAL A 27 18.30 -8.22 -21.76
C VAL A 27 19.63 -8.86 -22.17
N ARG A 28 19.96 -8.85 -23.47
CA ARG A 28 21.27 -9.35 -23.94
C ARG A 28 22.43 -8.44 -23.53
N ALA A 29 22.22 -7.13 -23.47
CA ALA A 29 23.26 -6.15 -23.16
C ALA A 29 23.46 -5.95 -21.65
N MET A 30 22.39 -5.96 -20.86
CA MET A 30 22.38 -5.60 -19.44
C MET A 30 22.00 -6.78 -18.51
N GLY A 31 21.53 -7.90 -19.07
CA GLY A 31 20.93 -8.99 -18.31
C GLY A 31 19.46 -8.74 -17.98
N PRO A 32 18.73 -9.75 -17.47
CA PRO A 32 17.39 -9.54 -16.93
C PRO A 32 17.46 -8.52 -15.79
N ALA A 33 16.43 -7.70 -15.65
CA ALA A 33 16.36 -6.74 -14.55
C ALA A 33 16.61 -7.49 -13.23
N PRO A 34 17.58 -7.04 -12.40
CA PRO A 34 17.75 -7.60 -11.07
C PRO A 34 16.53 -7.16 -10.28
N LEU A 35 15.50 -8.00 -10.31
CA LEU A 35 14.43 -7.98 -9.34
C LEU A 35 15.13 -8.38 -8.03
N GLY A 36 15.74 -7.39 -7.38
CA GLY A 36 16.53 -7.57 -6.17
C GLY A 36 15.69 -8.34 -5.14
N PRO A 37 16.32 -8.93 -4.12
CA PRO A 37 15.64 -9.82 -3.19
C PRO A 37 14.46 -9.09 -2.53
N TYR A 38 13.25 -9.36 -3.03
CA TYR A 38 12.01 -8.74 -2.56
C TYR A 38 11.81 -8.96 -1.06
N ASP A 39 12.24 -10.13 -0.58
CA ASP A 39 12.25 -10.54 0.82
C ASP A 39 12.99 -9.55 1.73
N GLN A 40 14.03 -8.85 1.23
CA GLN A 40 14.77 -7.87 2.03
C GLN A 40 13.98 -6.57 2.21
N VAL A 41 13.15 -6.20 1.24
CA VAL A 41 12.29 -5.02 1.31
C VAL A 41 11.14 -5.27 2.27
N GLU A 42 10.50 -6.44 2.20
CA GLU A 42 9.42 -6.84 3.11
C GLU A 42 9.89 -6.88 4.58
N LYS A 43 11.07 -7.46 4.85
CA LYS A 43 11.67 -7.50 6.19
C LYS A 43 11.89 -6.10 6.78
N ARG A 44 12.42 -5.17 5.98
CA ARG A 44 12.64 -3.77 6.43
C ARG A 44 11.34 -3.05 6.77
N VAL A 45 10.25 -3.31 6.05
CA VAL A 45 8.94 -2.71 6.33
C VAL A 45 8.35 -3.29 7.62
N GLY A 46 8.52 -4.59 7.89
CA GLY A 46 8.07 -5.22 9.14
C GLY A 46 8.78 -4.69 10.39
N GLU A 47 10.07 -4.34 10.26
CA GLU A 47 10.87 -3.72 11.33
C GLU A 47 10.52 -2.25 11.62
N ALA A 48 9.77 -1.58 10.73
CA ALA A 48 9.36 -0.21 10.94
C ALA A 48 8.40 -0.10 12.14
N VAL A 49 8.46 1.02 12.86
CA VAL A 49 7.65 1.27 14.06
C VAL A 49 6.44 2.14 13.71
N CYS A 50 5.27 1.80 14.26
CA CYS A 50 4.06 2.62 14.12
C CYS A 50 4.24 3.99 14.80
N PRO A 51 4.03 5.12 14.11
CA PRO A 51 4.19 6.45 14.70
C PRO A 51 3.10 6.80 15.72
N VAL A 52 2.00 6.05 15.76
CA VAL A 52 0.86 6.28 16.66
C VAL A 52 1.01 5.51 17.97
N CYS A 53 1.31 4.20 17.89
CA CYS A 53 1.35 3.33 19.07
C CYS A 53 2.76 2.87 19.48
N GLY A 54 3.79 3.13 18.66
CA GLY A 54 5.17 2.71 18.94
C GLY A 54 5.44 1.22 18.82
N ARG A 55 4.46 0.39 18.40
CA ARG A 55 4.64 -1.04 18.17
C ARG A 55 5.12 -1.34 16.74
N PRO A 56 5.80 -2.46 16.51
CA PRO A 56 6.30 -2.79 15.18
C PRO A 56 5.15 -2.99 14.17
N MET A 57 5.37 -2.61 12.92
CA MET A 57 4.35 -2.64 11.85
C MET A 57 3.89 -4.06 11.52
N PHE A 58 4.71 -5.10 11.77
CA PHE A 58 4.28 -6.49 11.56
C PHE A 58 3.13 -6.93 12.49
N GLU A 59 2.89 -6.23 13.61
CA GLU A 59 1.74 -6.50 14.49
C GLU A 59 0.43 -5.86 13.98
N HIS A 60 0.49 -5.06 12.91
CA HIS A 60 -0.67 -4.37 12.36
C HIS A 60 -1.28 -5.17 11.20
N THR A 61 -2.60 -5.07 11.05
CA THR A 61 -3.31 -5.74 9.95
C THR A 61 -3.77 -4.71 8.94
N ILE A 62 -3.39 -4.88 7.67
CA ILE A 62 -3.83 -4.01 6.58
C ILE A 62 -5.02 -4.66 5.87
N ASP A 63 -6.17 -3.99 5.90
CA ASP A 63 -7.37 -4.39 5.18
C ASP A 63 -7.43 -3.70 3.82
N HIS A 64 -7.51 -4.50 2.76
CA HIS A 64 -7.62 -4.08 1.36
C HIS A 64 -9.01 -4.36 0.76
N SER A 65 -10.02 -4.63 1.60
CA SER A 65 -11.40 -4.92 1.18
C SER A 65 -12.10 -3.74 0.51
N THR A 66 -11.65 -2.52 0.78
CA THR A 66 -12.17 -1.29 0.18
C THR A 66 -11.17 -0.67 -0.80
N SER A 67 -11.58 0.36 -1.54
CA SER A 67 -10.66 1.10 -2.43
C SER A 67 -9.50 1.76 -1.68
N ASN A 68 -9.63 1.96 -0.37
CA ASN A 68 -8.57 2.49 0.49
C ASN A 68 -8.01 1.35 1.35
N ALA A 69 -6.68 1.28 1.46
CA ALA A 69 -6.03 0.40 2.41
C ALA A 69 -6.24 0.96 3.82
N ILE A 70 -6.88 0.17 4.70
CA ILE A 70 -7.12 0.54 6.10
C ILE A 70 -6.10 -0.20 6.97
N LEU A 71 -5.30 0.55 7.74
CA LEU A 71 -4.32 -0.02 8.66
C LEU A 71 -4.89 -0.10 10.08
N ASN A 72 -5.06 -1.33 10.59
CA ASN A 72 -5.62 -1.57 11.91
C ASN A 72 -4.51 -1.65 12.96
N CYS A 73 -4.57 -0.76 13.96
CA CYS A 73 -3.63 -0.71 15.05
C CYS A 73 -4.01 -1.72 16.16
N PRO A 74 -3.06 -2.54 16.67
CA PRO A 74 -3.35 -3.52 17.73
C PRO A 74 -3.45 -2.89 19.13
N ALA A 75 -3.09 -1.61 19.28
CA ALA A 75 -3.25 -0.91 20.54
C ALA A 75 -4.74 -0.69 20.84
N GLY A 76 -5.17 -0.98 22.07
CA GLY A 76 -6.52 -0.70 22.51
C GLY A 76 -6.82 0.80 22.40
N HIS A 77 -7.75 1.17 21.53
CA HIS A 77 -8.21 2.55 21.45
C HIS A 77 -9.05 2.86 22.68
N LYS A 78 -8.52 3.64 23.63
CA LYS A 78 -9.36 4.20 24.70
C LYS A 78 -8.89 5.59 25.13
N PRO A 79 -9.24 6.66 24.39
CA PRO A 79 -9.51 7.90 25.07
C PRO A 79 -10.81 7.72 25.84
N GLU A 80 -10.73 7.70 27.17
CA GLU A 80 -11.91 7.74 28.02
C GLU A 80 -12.65 9.05 27.72
N PRO A 81 -13.95 9.01 27.37
CA PRO A 81 -14.69 10.23 27.12
C PRO A 81 -14.61 11.15 28.34
N PRO A 82 -14.42 12.47 28.15
CA PRO A 82 -14.38 13.41 29.26
C PRO A 82 -15.70 13.31 30.04
N ALA A 83 -15.61 13.20 31.37
CA ALA A 83 -16.75 12.99 32.26
C ALA A 83 -17.72 14.20 32.35
N GLY A 84 -17.49 15.26 31.57
CA GLY A 84 -18.24 16.51 31.63
C GLY A 84 -18.31 17.22 30.27
N PRO A 85 -19.07 18.33 30.18
CA PRO A 85 -19.22 19.07 28.94
C PRO A 85 -17.86 19.58 28.47
N VAL A 86 -17.53 19.28 27.21
CA VAL A 86 -16.37 19.85 26.52
C VAL A 86 -16.79 20.98 25.59
N ASN A 87 -15.89 21.93 25.37
CA ASN A 87 -16.05 22.89 24.28
C ASN A 87 -15.71 22.25 22.92
N GLU A 88 -16.10 22.89 21.83
CA GLU A 88 -15.10 23.48 20.93
C GLU A 88 -13.92 22.63 20.48
N PHE A 89 -12.93 22.66 21.36
CA PHE A 89 -11.58 22.19 21.19
C PHE A 89 -11.32 20.90 21.98
N GLY A 90 -12.36 20.26 22.53
CA GLY A 90 -12.28 19.06 23.34
C GLY A 90 -11.76 19.28 24.77
N MET A 91 -11.75 20.53 25.26
CA MET A 91 -11.30 20.86 26.61
C MET A 91 -12.47 20.89 27.60
N PRO A 92 -12.26 20.55 28.88
CA PRO A 92 -13.32 20.61 29.89
C PRO A 92 -13.84 22.05 30.02
N LYS A 93 -15.16 22.22 29.91
CA LYS A 93 -15.82 23.51 30.08
C LYS A 93 -15.75 23.92 31.55
N PRO A 94 -15.24 25.12 31.90
CA PRO A 94 -15.34 25.61 33.26
C PRO A 94 -16.83 25.78 33.61
N GLN A 95 -17.27 25.12 34.68
CA GLN A 95 -18.58 25.37 35.28
C GLN A 95 -18.56 26.79 35.86
N GLY A 96 -19.21 27.72 35.15
CA GLY A 96 -19.58 29.03 35.69
C GLY A 96 -20.82 28.92 36.56
#